data_AF-A0A8J7ZPG8-F1
#
_entry.id   AF-A0A8J7ZPG8-F1
#
_cell.length_a   1.000
_cell.length_b   1.000
_cell.length_c   1.000
_cell.angle_alpha   90.00
_cell.angle_beta   90.00
_cell.angle_gamma   90.00
#
_symmetry.space_group_name_H-M   'P 1'
#
loop_
_entity.id
_entity.type
_entity.pdbx_description
1 polymer ?
#
loop_
_entity_poly.entity_id
_entity_poly.type
_entity_poly.pdbx_seq_one_letter_code
_entity_poly.pdbx_strand_id
1 'polypeptide(L)'
;MHFDQRTQSALREVGLDADDLQAASEAVVEATEETAADLVDFFEERDAVYSDMDMAHSASDYPEHSVDYLDLTTHADEMRGWLRFDTWGAYVEDGRVLDDDLVELTLGPTIHDRVLFADARERLE
;
A
#
# COMPACT_ATOMS: atom_id res chain seq x y z
N MET A 1 -15.04 -5.39 13.56
CA MET A 1 -16.09 -4.50 13.01
C MET A 1 -15.38 -3.25 12.56
N HIS A 2 -15.39 -3.01 11.25
CA HIS A 2 -14.61 -1.95 10.61
C HIS A 2 -15.18 -0.56 10.92
N PHE A 3 -16.49 -0.36 10.77
CA PHE A 3 -17.14 0.92 11.08
C PHE A 3 -17.33 1.11 12.59
N ASP A 4 -16.98 2.29 13.10
CA ASP A 4 -17.28 2.66 14.47
C ASP A 4 -18.79 2.93 14.67
N GLN A 5 -19.23 3.01 15.93
CA GLN A 5 -20.65 3.15 16.27
C GLN A 5 -21.30 4.42 15.68
N ARG A 6 -20.56 5.53 15.57
CA ARG A 6 -21.08 6.78 15.00
C ARG A 6 -21.28 6.62 13.49
N THR A 7 -20.32 5.98 12.82
CA THR A 7 -20.40 5.67 11.38
C THR A 7 -21.55 4.72 11.09
N GLN A 8 -21.69 3.61 11.83
CA GLN A 8 -22.82 2.68 11.67
C GLN A 8 -24.19 3.37 11.87
N SER A 9 -24.28 4.29 12.83
CA SER A 9 -25.52 5.03 13.08
C SER A 9 -25.88 5.93 11.88
N ALA A 10 -24.90 6.68 11.36
CA ALA A 10 -25.10 7.53 10.19
C ALA A 10 -25.44 6.73 8.92
N LEU A 11 -24.80 5.57 8.72
CA LEU A 11 -25.08 4.68 7.59
C LEU A 11 -26.50 4.08 7.65
N ARG A 12 -27.01 3.80 8.85
CA ARG A 12 -28.42 3.39 9.05
C ARG A 12 -29.41 4.50 8.74
N GLU A 13 -29.07 5.75 9.04
CA GLU A 13 -29.91 6.91 8.71
C GLU A 13 -30.09 7.10 7.19
N VAL A 14 -29.11 6.68 6.39
CA VAL A 14 -29.17 6.72 4.92
C VAL A 14 -29.70 5.41 4.29
N GLY A 15 -30.13 4.45 5.13
CA GLY A 15 -30.89 3.28 4.70
C GLY A 15 -30.12 1.96 4.62
N LEU A 16 -28.86 1.90 5.09
CA LEU A 16 -28.13 0.63 5.20
C LEU A 16 -28.54 -0.13 6.46
N ASP A 17 -28.85 -1.42 6.32
CA ASP A 17 -29.18 -2.25 7.47
C ASP A 17 -27.94 -2.94 8.08
N ALA A 18 -28.15 -3.85 9.04
CA ALA A 18 -27.04 -4.55 9.69
C ALA A 18 -26.32 -5.54 8.76
N ASP A 19 -27.04 -6.16 7.84
CA ASP A 19 -26.49 -7.12 6.89
C ASP A 19 -25.68 -6.37 5.82
N ASP A 20 -26.14 -5.21 5.37
CA ASP A 20 -25.39 -4.32 4.48
C ASP A 20 -24.05 -3.89 5.11
N LEU A 21 -24.07 -3.50 6.38
CA LEU A 21 -22.87 -3.08 7.12
C LEU A 21 -21.88 -4.22 7.34
N GLN A 22 -22.39 -5.43 7.56
CA GLN A 22 -21.56 -6.63 7.70
C GLN A 22 -20.91 -6.98 6.36
N ALA A 23 -21.70 -7.02 5.28
CA ALA A 23 -21.21 -7.29 3.93
C ALA A 23 -20.16 -6.25 3.48
N ALA A 24 -20.39 -4.96 3.76
CA ALA A 24 -19.42 -3.92 3.46
C ALA A 24 -18.13 -4.08 4.29
N SER A 25 -18.24 -4.50 5.56
CA SER A 25 -17.04 -4.76 6.38
C SER A 25 -16.24 -5.94 5.84
N GLU A 26 -16.90 -7.02 5.42
CA GLU A 26 -16.26 -8.21 4.81
C GLU A 26 -15.58 -7.86 3.49
N ALA A 27 -16.25 -7.08 2.63
CA ALA A 27 -15.70 -6.63 1.37
C ALA A 27 -14.44 -5.77 1.53
N VAL A 28 -14.35 -4.96 2.60
CA VAL A 28 -13.12 -4.21 2.89
C VAL A 28 -11.98 -5.15 3.27
N VAL A 29 -12.23 -6.19 4.08
CA VAL A 29 -11.18 -7.17 4.44
C VAL A 29 -10.67 -7.89 3.21
N GLU A 30 -11.58 -8.37 2.35
CA GLU A 30 -11.21 -9.03 1.09
C GLU A 30 -10.40 -8.10 0.19
N ALA A 31 -10.83 -6.85 0.02
CA ALA A 31 -10.11 -5.86 -0.79
C ALA A 31 -8.72 -5.53 -0.22
N THR A 32 -8.55 -5.49 1.11
CA THR A 32 -7.26 -5.29 1.75
C THR A 32 -6.33 -6.49 1.52
N GLU A 33 -6.85 -7.71 1.59
CA GLU A 33 -6.09 -8.93 1.28
C GLU A 33 -5.67 -8.99 -0.19
N GLU A 34 -6.58 -8.66 -1.12
CA GLU A 34 -6.30 -8.58 -2.56
C GLU A 34 -5.25 -7.53 -2.86
N THR A 35 -5.41 -6.32 -2.32
CA THR A 35 -4.43 -5.22 -2.50
C THR A 35 -3.05 -5.61 -1.98
N ALA A 36 -2.98 -6.28 -0.82
CA ALA A 36 -1.70 -6.74 -0.28
C ALA A 36 -1.02 -7.75 -1.21
N ALA A 37 -1.78 -8.68 -1.79
CA ALA A 37 -1.27 -9.65 -2.75
C ALA A 37 -0.77 -8.95 -4.03
N ASP A 38 -1.57 -8.05 -4.61
CA ASP A 38 -1.21 -7.31 -5.83
C ASP A 38 0.07 -6.48 -5.63
N LEU A 39 0.23 -5.87 -4.45
CA LEU A 39 1.45 -5.15 -4.10
C LEU A 39 2.66 -6.08 -4.03
N VAL A 40 2.53 -7.25 -3.40
CA VAL A 40 3.62 -8.24 -3.36
C VAL A 40 3.99 -8.69 -4.78
N ASP A 41 3.00 -9.05 -5.60
CA ASP A 41 3.19 -9.48 -6.99
C ASP A 41 3.89 -8.38 -7.81
N PHE A 42 3.50 -7.11 -7.64
CA PHE A 42 4.14 -5.98 -8.32
C PHE A 42 5.66 -5.94 -8.11
N PHE A 43 6.13 -6.16 -6.89
CA PHE A 43 7.57 -6.15 -6.57
C PHE A 43 8.27 -7.48 -6.90
N GLU A 44 7.60 -8.62 -6.80
CA GLU A 44 8.21 -9.92 -7.14
C GLU A 44 8.45 -10.10 -8.64
N GLU A 45 7.62 -9.48 -9.48
CA GLU A 45 7.73 -9.57 -10.94
C GLU A 45 8.81 -8.67 -11.54
N ARG A 46 9.42 -7.77 -10.75
CA ARG A 46 10.29 -6.69 -11.24
C ARG A 46 11.66 -6.73 -10.57
N ASP A 47 12.71 -6.85 -11.38
CA ASP A 47 14.10 -6.81 -10.90
C ASP A 47 14.48 -5.42 -10.34
N ALA A 48 13.87 -4.36 -10.87
CA ALA A 48 14.12 -2.98 -10.49
C ALA A 48 12.83 -2.14 -10.56
N VAL A 49 12.73 -1.17 -9.66
CA VAL A 49 11.64 -0.17 -9.62
C VAL A 49 12.23 1.22 -9.42
N TYR A 50 11.52 2.22 -9.93
CA TYR A 50 11.83 3.63 -9.70
C TYR A 50 10.90 4.17 -8.63
N SER A 51 11.37 5.11 -7.82
CA SER A 51 10.50 5.79 -6.85
C SER A 51 10.67 7.30 -6.84
N ASP A 52 9.70 8.02 -6.30
CA ASP A 52 9.79 9.45 -6.01
C ASP A 52 10.37 9.74 -4.60
N MET A 53 10.97 8.72 -3.97
CA MET A 53 11.55 8.84 -2.64
C MET A 53 12.73 9.81 -2.63
N ASP A 54 12.65 10.83 -1.77
CA ASP A 54 13.80 11.68 -1.47
C ASP A 54 14.83 10.92 -0.63
N MET A 55 15.84 10.38 -1.31
CA MET A 55 16.98 9.75 -0.67
C MET A 55 18.08 10.77 -0.42
N ALA A 56 18.46 10.93 0.86
CA ALA A 56 19.64 11.68 1.22
C ALA A 56 20.86 11.14 0.44
N HIS A 57 21.40 11.96 -0.44
CA HIS A 57 22.53 11.68 -1.35
C HIS A 57 22.21 11.01 -2.69
N SER A 58 20.94 10.87 -3.09
CA SER A 58 20.61 10.61 -4.49
C SER A 58 20.81 11.88 -5.33
N ALA A 59 21.31 11.70 -6.56
CA ALA A 59 21.37 12.77 -7.57
C ALA A 59 20.28 12.62 -8.65
N SER A 60 19.45 11.56 -8.55
CA SER A 60 18.29 11.33 -9.43
C SER A 60 17.03 11.77 -8.71
N ASP A 61 16.17 12.51 -9.42
CA ASP A 61 14.82 12.85 -8.96
C ASP A 61 13.95 11.59 -8.75
N TYR A 62 14.27 10.51 -9.47
CA TYR A 62 13.64 9.20 -9.32
C TYR A 62 14.73 8.12 -9.20
N PRO A 63 15.18 7.77 -7.98
CA PRO A 63 16.15 6.70 -7.78
C PRO A 63 15.60 5.33 -8.22
N GLU A 64 16.49 4.52 -8.81
CA GLU A 64 16.25 3.11 -9.12
C GLU A 64 16.62 2.25 -7.91
N HIS A 65 15.80 1.24 -7.62
CA HIS A 65 15.99 0.31 -6.52
C HIS A 65 15.86 -1.13 -6.99
N SER A 66 16.84 -1.96 -6.66
CA SER A 66 16.66 -3.41 -6.65
C SER A 66 15.97 -3.82 -5.35
N VAL A 67 14.82 -4.47 -5.48
CA VAL A 67 13.98 -4.92 -4.37
C VAL A 67 14.23 -6.41 -4.14
N ASP A 68 14.58 -6.78 -2.90
CA ASP A 68 14.76 -8.18 -2.53
C ASP A 68 13.40 -8.87 -2.35
N TYR A 69 12.50 -8.21 -1.59
CA TYR A 69 11.13 -8.66 -1.37
C TYR A 69 10.27 -7.56 -0.74
N LEU A 70 8.96 -7.69 -0.91
CA LEU A 70 7.95 -7.05 -0.08
C LEU A 70 7.18 -8.14 0.69
N ASP A 71 7.13 -8.03 2.01
CA ASP A 71 6.36 -8.94 2.86
C ASP A 71 5.27 -8.14 3.59
N LEU A 72 4.00 -8.48 3.34
CA LEU A 72 2.83 -7.79 3.85
C LEU A 72 1.94 -8.74 4.64
N THR A 73 1.39 -8.21 5.72
CA THR A 73 0.38 -8.87 6.55
C THR A 73 -0.85 -7.98 6.65
N THR A 74 -2.03 -8.60 6.66
CA THR A 74 -3.30 -7.90 6.78
C THR A 74 -3.99 -8.25 8.09
N HIS A 75 -4.71 -7.29 8.64
CA HIS A 75 -5.59 -7.47 9.78
C HIS A 75 -6.84 -6.62 9.62
N ALA A 76 -7.92 -7.26 9.15
CA ALA A 76 -9.13 -6.57 8.73
C ALA A 76 -8.83 -5.53 7.63
N ASP A 77 -9.02 -4.25 7.91
CA ASP A 77 -8.76 -3.13 6.99
C ASP A 77 -7.33 -2.58 7.08
N GLU A 78 -6.49 -3.14 7.96
CA GLU A 78 -5.11 -2.71 8.11
C GLU A 78 -4.16 -3.61 7.34
N MET A 79 -3.15 -3.00 6.71
CA MET A 79 -2.03 -3.69 6.07
C MET A 79 -0.71 -3.14 6.59
N ARG A 80 0.21 -4.02 6.98
CA ARG A 80 1.52 -3.66 7.51
C ARG A 80 2.57 -4.66 7.06
N GLY A 81 3.82 -4.21 6.94
CA GLY A 81 4.89 -5.12 6.55
C GLY A 81 6.26 -4.49 6.43
N TRP A 82 7.09 -5.09 5.58
CA TRP A 82 8.47 -4.71 5.40
C TRP A 82 8.87 -4.77 3.92
N LEU A 83 9.37 -3.66 3.41
CA LEU A 83 9.99 -3.57 2.10
C LEU A 83 11.51 -3.70 2.26
N ARG A 84 12.11 -4.67 1.60
CA ARG A 84 13.55 -4.92 1.64
C ARG A 84 14.19 -4.59 0.29
N PHE A 85 15.22 -3.74 0.34
CA PHE A 85 16.13 -3.48 -0.77
C PHE A 85 17.48 -4.18 -0.53
N ASP A 86 18.36 -4.20 -1.54
CA ASP A 86 19.68 -4.84 -1.48
C ASP A 86 20.45 -4.59 -0.17
N THR A 87 20.49 -3.34 0.31
CA THR A 87 21.32 -2.92 1.44
C THR A 87 20.53 -2.49 2.67
N TRP A 88 19.29 -2.04 2.51
CA TRP A 88 18.48 -1.48 3.60
C TRP A 88 17.01 -1.86 3.44
N GLY A 89 16.13 -1.43 4.33
CA GLY A 89 14.71 -1.71 4.22
C GLY A 89 13.89 -0.70 4.99
N ALA A 90 12.60 -0.65 4.68
CA ALA A 90 11.65 0.29 5.24
C ALA A 90 10.43 -0.47 5.79
N TYR A 91 9.92 0.03 6.92
CA TYR A 91 8.63 -0.43 7.43
C TYR A 91 7.52 0.09 6.52
N VAL A 92 6.56 -0.76 6.19
CA VAL A 92 5.37 -0.40 5.41
C VAL A 92 4.20 -0.27 6.35
N GLU A 93 3.62 0.93 6.38
CA GLU A 93 2.44 1.26 7.18
C GLU A 93 1.14 1.11 6.41
N ASP A 94 1.17 1.21 5.09
CA ASP A 94 0.01 0.98 4.22
C ASP A 94 0.46 0.96 2.76
N GLY A 95 -0.45 0.67 1.82
CA GLY A 95 -0.16 0.65 0.40
C GLY A 95 -1.41 0.59 -0.46
N ARG A 96 -1.25 0.97 -1.72
CA ARG A 96 -2.32 0.92 -2.72
C ARG A 96 -1.76 0.75 -4.12
N VAL A 97 -2.51 0.04 -4.96
CA VAL A 97 -2.29 -0.01 -6.39
C VAL A 97 -3.00 1.18 -7.04
N LEU A 98 -2.29 1.95 -7.85
CA LEU A 98 -2.85 3.09 -8.60
C LEU A 98 -3.13 2.75 -10.05
N ASP A 99 -2.26 1.93 -10.65
CA ASP A 99 -2.33 1.39 -12.00
C ASP A 99 -1.52 0.06 -12.03
N ASP A 100 -1.58 -0.71 -13.12
CA ASP A 100 -0.90 -2.02 -13.26
C ASP A 100 0.62 -1.94 -13.01
N ASP A 101 1.19 -0.75 -13.26
CA ASP A 101 2.62 -0.48 -13.17
C ASP A 101 2.97 0.69 -12.23
N LEU A 102 2.02 1.10 -11.38
CA LEU A 102 2.21 2.20 -10.45
C LEU A 102 1.54 1.88 -9.12
N VAL A 103 2.36 1.79 -8.08
CA VAL A 103 1.91 1.55 -6.71
C VAL A 103 2.38 2.66 -5.79
N GLU A 104 1.74 2.78 -4.64
CA GLU A 104 2.15 3.72 -3.61
C GLU A 104 2.21 3.02 -2.26
N LEU A 105 3.30 3.20 -1.53
CA LEU A 105 3.47 2.69 -0.18
C LEU A 105 3.60 3.84 0.81
N THR A 106 2.91 3.72 1.95
CA THR A 106 3.19 4.58 3.12
C THR A 106 4.34 3.95 3.89
N LEU A 107 5.48 4.63 3.91
CA LEU A 107 6.69 4.13 4.54
C LEU A 107 6.88 4.78 5.91
N GLY A 108 7.08 3.92 6.91
CA GLY A 108 7.08 4.27 8.33
C GLY A 108 8.25 5.16 8.77
N PRO A 109 8.63 5.14 10.06
CA PRO A 109 9.27 6.29 10.72
C PRO A 109 10.70 6.62 10.29
N THR A 110 11.27 5.89 9.34
CA THR A 110 12.55 6.26 8.75
C THR A 110 12.37 7.19 7.56
N ILE A 111 11.32 6.99 6.77
CA ILE A 111 11.02 7.80 5.60
C ILE A 111 9.95 8.84 5.93
N HIS A 112 8.94 8.47 6.73
CA HIS A 112 7.83 9.35 7.11
C HIS A 112 7.11 9.95 5.90
N ASP A 113 6.90 9.16 4.84
CA ASP A 113 6.30 9.66 3.60
C ASP A 113 5.53 8.58 2.84
N ARG A 114 4.71 9.03 1.88
CA ARG A 114 4.04 8.20 0.89
C ARG A 114 4.88 8.23 -0.38
N VAL A 115 5.30 7.07 -0.83
CA VAL A 115 6.26 6.93 -1.92
C VAL A 115 5.61 6.16 -3.05
N LEU A 116 5.66 6.73 -4.24
CA LEU A 116 5.29 6.08 -5.49
C LEU A 116 6.41 5.14 -5.94
N PHE A 117 6.03 3.98 -6.44
CA PHE A 117 6.94 3.04 -7.11
C PHE A 117 6.38 2.68 -8.48
N ALA A 118 7.24 2.72 -9.49
CA ALA A 118 6.89 2.39 -10.87
C ALA A 118 7.92 1.48 -11.54
N ASP A 119 7.49 0.75 -12.56
CA ASP A 119 8.34 -0.08 -13.42
C ASP A 119 9.31 0.75 -14.29
N ALA A 120 8.93 1.99 -14.59
CA ALA A 120 9.65 2.91 -15.45
C ALA A 120 9.64 4.33 -14.87
N ARG A 121 10.76 5.04 -15.03
CA ARG A 121 10.93 6.40 -14.52
C ARG A 121 9.88 7.36 -15.07
N GLU A 122 9.52 7.22 -16.34
CA GLU A 122 8.57 8.10 -17.05
C GLU A 122 7.17 8.08 -16.44
N ARG A 123 6.82 7.08 -15.64
CA ARG A 123 5.53 7.03 -14.91
C ARG A 123 5.47 7.95 -13.70
N LEU A 124 6.60 8.50 -13.26
CA LEU A 124 6.70 9.34 -12.07
C LEU A 124 6.83 10.85 -12.41
N GLU A 125 6.88 11.19 -13.70
CA GLU A 125 7.00 12.57 -14.23
C GLU A 125 5.65 13.30 -14.37
#